data_AF-A0A1H7RDP4-F1
#
_entry.id   AF-A0A1H7RDP4-F1
#
_cell.length_a   1.000
_cell.length_b   1.000
_cell.length_c   1.000
_cell.angle_alpha   90.00
_cell.angle_beta   90.00
_cell.angle_gamma   90.00
#
_symmetry.space_group_name_H-M   'P 1'
#
loop_
_entity.id
_entity.type
_entity.pdbx_description
1 polymer ?
#
loop_
_entity_poly.entity_id
_entity_poly.type
_entity_poly.pdbx_seq_one_letter_code
_entity_poly.pdbx_strand_id
1 'polypeptide(L)'
;MKTVLYISEALHTFTAQELKELSFSSTLKNKAKGISGYLYYKDKHFLQYVEGDEQYINELINTIKTDPRHRFIMAIEENSLDDRRFPDWGMKSIAEVMFNNSVVETTIIKTLTLFKENNLTLSASSKSQLFRLMDELSVSVQA
;
A
#
# COMPACT_ATOMS: atom_id res chain seq x y z
N MET A 1 16.85 0.66 -0.39
CA MET A 1 15.65 -0.02 0.17
C MET A 1 14.69 -0.42 -0.96
N LYS A 2 13.78 -1.39 -0.74
CA LYS A 2 12.71 -1.75 -1.69
C LYS A 2 11.36 -1.22 -1.22
N THR A 3 10.55 -0.81 -2.18
CA THR A 3 9.17 -0.34 -1.98
C THR A 3 8.20 -1.05 -2.89
N VAL A 4 7.01 -1.32 -2.38
CA VAL A 4 5.91 -1.86 -3.15
C VAL A 4 4.64 -1.10 -2.83
N LEU A 5 3.99 -0.60 -3.87
CA LEU A 5 2.62 -0.09 -3.81
C LEU A 5 1.74 -1.09 -4.56
N TYR A 6 0.74 -1.66 -3.87
CA TYR A 6 -0.13 -2.64 -4.48
C TYR A 6 -1.59 -2.40 -4.19
N ILE A 7 -2.43 -2.90 -5.09
CA ILE A 7 -3.88 -2.92 -4.94
C ILE A 7 -4.43 -4.33 -4.94
N SER A 8 -5.53 -4.51 -4.23
CA SER A 8 -6.26 -5.77 -4.18
C SER A 8 -7.73 -5.57 -3.84
N GLU A 9 -8.55 -6.56 -4.16
CA GLU A 9 -9.98 -6.54 -3.86
C GLU A 9 -10.29 -7.41 -2.66
N ALA A 10 -10.90 -6.84 -1.64
CA ALA A 10 -11.39 -7.56 -0.48
C ALA A 10 -12.52 -8.51 -0.85
N LEU A 11 -12.44 -9.76 -0.36
CA LEU A 11 -13.48 -10.77 -0.60
C LEU A 11 -14.68 -10.66 0.35
N HIS A 12 -14.60 -9.75 1.33
CA HIS A 12 -15.70 -9.32 2.17
C HIS A 12 -15.57 -7.83 2.49
N THR A 13 -16.64 -7.22 2.97
CA THR A 13 -16.59 -5.84 3.45
C THR A 13 -15.97 -5.80 4.84
N PHE A 14 -14.91 -5.00 5.01
CA PHE A 14 -14.29 -4.80 6.32
C PHE A 14 -14.97 -3.67 7.09
N THR A 15 -15.21 -3.92 8.37
CA THR A 15 -15.59 -2.90 9.36
C THR A 15 -14.36 -2.10 9.83
N ALA A 16 -14.60 -0.92 10.40
CA ALA A 16 -13.52 -0.11 10.97
C ALA A 16 -12.72 -0.86 12.07
N GLN A 17 -13.39 -1.72 12.84
CA GLN A 17 -12.76 -2.53 13.87
C GLN A 17 -11.85 -3.62 13.28
N GLU A 18 -12.31 -4.34 12.26
CA GLU A 18 -11.49 -5.36 11.56
C GLU A 18 -10.27 -4.74 10.89
N LEU A 19 -10.39 -3.55 10.30
CA LEU A 19 -9.26 -2.81 9.72
C LEU A 19 -8.24 -2.42 10.80
N LYS A 20 -8.71 -1.99 11.97
CA LYS A 20 -7.85 -1.65 13.11
C LYS A 20 -7.09 -2.88 13.61
N GLU A 21 -7.76 -4.01 13.73
CA GLU A 21 -7.15 -5.29 14.14
C GLU A 21 -6.13 -5.80 13.12
N LEU A 22 -6.48 -5.71 11.82
CA LEU A 22 -5.59 -6.04 10.72
C LEU A 22 -4.31 -5.19 10.75
N SER A 23 -4.44 -3.88 10.89
CA SER A 23 -3.32 -2.94 10.98
C SER A 23 -2.47 -3.18 12.22
N PHE A 24 -3.09 -3.45 13.37
CA PHE A 24 -2.37 -3.76 14.60
C PHE A 24 -1.54 -5.05 14.47
N SER A 25 -2.16 -6.14 13.99
CA SER A 25 -1.47 -7.42 13.76
C SER A 25 -0.32 -7.29 12.75
N SER A 26 -0.55 -6.53 11.67
CA SER A 26 0.46 -6.25 10.66
C SER A 26 1.62 -5.43 11.24
N THR A 27 1.32 -4.41 12.05
CA THR A 27 2.33 -3.57 12.71
C THR A 27 3.29 -4.39 13.57
N LEU A 28 2.77 -5.34 14.37
CA LEU A 28 3.61 -6.18 15.23
C LEU A 28 4.59 -7.04 14.40
N LYS A 29 4.11 -7.66 13.31
CA LYS A 29 4.93 -8.50 12.43
C LYS A 29 5.94 -7.68 11.63
N ASN A 30 5.49 -6.54 11.10
CA ASN A 30 6.30 -5.69 10.24
C ASN A 30 7.44 -5.02 11.02
N LYS A 31 7.18 -4.55 12.25
CA LYS A 31 8.21 -3.92 13.08
C LYS A 31 9.40 -4.86 13.36
N ALA A 32 9.13 -6.14 13.60
CA ALA A 32 10.17 -7.15 13.82
C ALA A 32 11.07 -7.37 12.58
N LYS A 33 10.57 -7.05 11.38
CA LYS A 33 11.29 -7.17 10.11
C LYS A 33 11.77 -5.81 9.56
N GLY A 34 11.60 -4.73 10.32
CA GLY A 34 11.92 -3.39 9.85
C GLY A 34 11.09 -2.95 8.62
N ILE A 35 9.85 -3.41 8.50
CA ILE A 35 8.92 -3.00 7.46
C ILE A 35 8.05 -1.85 7.99
N SER A 36 7.84 -0.84 7.16
CA SER A 36 6.92 0.27 7.42
C SER A 36 5.98 0.52 6.23
N GLY A 37 4.94 1.32 6.43
CA GLY A 37 3.97 1.69 5.42
C GLY A 37 2.54 1.86 5.95
N TYR A 38 1.57 1.85 5.04
CA TYR A 38 0.17 2.06 5.39
C TYR A 38 -0.79 1.23 4.55
N LEU A 39 -1.98 1.05 5.12
CA LEU A 39 -3.11 0.37 4.51
C LEU A 39 -4.27 1.36 4.36
N TYR A 40 -4.78 1.48 3.14
CA TYR A 40 -6.00 2.21 2.82
C TYR A 40 -7.05 1.23 2.30
N TYR A 41 -8.30 1.40 2.74
CA TYR A 41 -9.42 0.57 2.32
C TYR A 41 -10.62 1.44 1.93
N LYS A 42 -11.11 1.25 0.70
CA LYS A 42 -12.30 1.95 0.19
C LYS A 42 -12.97 1.12 -0.90
N ASP A 43 -14.31 1.10 -0.91
CA ASP A 43 -15.11 0.44 -1.95
C ASP A 43 -14.65 -1.00 -2.26
N LYS A 44 -14.40 -1.79 -1.21
CA LYS A 44 -13.84 -3.16 -1.26
C LYS A 44 -12.45 -3.29 -1.89
N HIS A 45 -11.72 -2.20 -2.04
CA HIS A 45 -10.34 -2.23 -2.52
C HIS A 45 -9.38 -1.85 -1.39
N PHE A 46 -8.30 -2.59 -1.28
CA PHE A 46 -7.13 -2.20 -0.53
C PHE A 46 -6.13 -1.53 -1.46
N LEU A 47 -5.59 -0.40 -1.03
CA LEU A 47 -4.29 0.10 -1.48
C LEU A 47 -3.34 -0.02 -0.29
N GLN A 48 -2.19 -0.65 -0.50
CA GLN A 48 -1.17 -0.74 0.54
C GLN A 48 0.19 -0.38 -0.02
N TYR A 49 0.88 0.47 0.74
CA TYR A 49 2.27 0.83 0.53
C TYR A 49 3.12 0.16 1.60
N VAL A 50 4.22 -0.47 1.20
CA VAL A 50 5.21 -1.09 2.11
C VAL A 50 6.63 -0.76 1.68
N GLU A 51 7.51 -0.52 2.64
CA GLU A 51 8.92 -0.23 2.43
C GLU A 51 9.82 -0.91 3.47
N GLY A 52 11.00 -1.37 3.03
CA GLY A 52 11.95 -2.04 3.90
C GLY A 52 13.04 -2.78 3.13
N ASP A 53 13.74 -3.65 3.85
CA ASP A 53 14.72 -4.55 3.24
C ASP A 53 14.07 -5.41 2.15
N GLU A 54 14.76 -5.57 1.02
CA GLU A 54 14.23 -6.26 -0.16
C GLU A 54 13.80 -7.69 0.16
N GLN A 55 14.58 -8.42 0.96
CA GLN A 55 14.26 -9.79 1.33
C GLN A 55 12.93 -9.86 2.07
N TYR A 56 12.78 -9.03 3.12
CA TYR A 56 11.57 -9.04 3.94
C TYR A 56 10.34 -8.50 3.21
N ILE A 57 10.50 -7.55 2.29
CA ILE A 57 9.41 -7.07 1.43
C ILE A 57 8.96 -8.19 0.48
N ASN A 58 9.88 -8.92 -0.14
CA ASN A 58 9.53 -10.04 -1.03
C ASN A 58 8.78 -11.15 -0.27
N GLU A 59 9.22 -11.50 0.94
CA GLU A 59 8.51 -12.44 1.83
C GLU A 59 7.09 -11.97 2.18
N LEU A 60 6.95 -10.69 2.53
CA LEU A 60 5.66 -10.09 2.87
C LEU A 60 4.70 -10.13 1.67
N ILE A 61 5.16 -9.73 0.49
CA ILE A 61 4.34 -9.73 -0.73
C ILE A 61 3.91 -11.14 -1.12
N ASN A 62 4.76 -12.15 -0.96
CA ASN A 62 4.37 -13.55 -1.20
C ASN A 62 3.26 -14.02 -0.26
N THR A 63 3.34 -13.63 1.02
CA THR A 63 2.29 -13.92 2.00
C THR A 63 0.97 -13.23 1.61
N ILE A 64 1.04 -11.94 1.29
CA ILE A 64 -0.12 -11.12 0.90
C ILE A 64 -0.79 -11.68 -0.37
N LYS A 65 -0.04 -12.12 -1.37
CA LYS A 65 -0.61 -12.69 -2.60
C LYS A 65 -1.49 -13.92 -2.37
N THR A 66 -1.26 -14.64 -1.27
CA THR A 66 -2.00 -15.87 -0.91
C THR A 66 -3.02 -15.68 0.21
N ASP A 67 -3.18 -14.46 0.71
CA ASP A 67 -4.04 -14.19 1.85
C ASP A 67 -5.53 -14.34 1.44
N PRO A 68 -6.31 -15.20 2.13
CA PRO A 68 -7.66 -15.56 1.70
C PRO A 68 -8.67 -14.43 1.89
N ARG A 69 -8.27 -13.30 2.50
CA ARG A 69 -9.18 -12.17 2.74
C ARG A 69 -9.36 -11.29 1.51
N HIS A 70 -8.50 -11.43 0.50
CA HIS A 70 -8.51 -10.56 -0.67
C HIS A 70 -8.00 -11.27 -1.94
N ARG A 71 -8.24 -10.66 -3.10
CA ARG A 71 -7.69 -11.05 -4.40
C ARG A 71 -6.67 -10.01 -4.83
N PHE A 72 -5.41 -10.41 -4.97
CA PHE A 72 -4.34 -9.53 -5.43
C PHE A 72 -4.56 -9.09 -6.89
N ILE A 73 -4.50 -7.78 -7.16
CA ILE A 73 -4.78 -7.24 -8.50
C ILE A 73 -3.47 -6.88 -9.20
N MET A 74 -2.72 -5.93 -8.64
CA MET A 74 -1.53 -5.34 -9.27
C MET A 74 -0.60 -4.74 -8.22
N ALA A 75 0.70 -4.75 -8.51
CA ALA A 75 1.70 -4.02 -7.76
C ALA A 75 2.64 -3.26 -8.70
N ILE A 76 3.16 -2.15 -8.20
CA ILE A 76 4.32 -1.48 -8.75
C ILE A 76 5.41 -1.47 -7.68
N GLU A 77 6.66 -1.53 -8.14
CA GLU A 77 7.82 -1.64 -7.29
C GLU A 77 8.82 -0.55 -7.69
N GLU A 78 9.48 0.00 -6.69
CA GLU A 78 10.61 0.91 -6.84
C GLU A 78 11.74 0.42 -5.95
N ASN A 79 12.94 0.44 -6.53
CA ASN A 79 14.18 0.20 -5.83
C ASN A 79 14.94 1.52 -5.75
N SER A 80 15.81 1.66 -4.76
CA SER A 80 16.68 2.83 -4.57
C SER A 80 16.01 4.04 -3.90
N LEU A 81 15.18 3.79 -2.87
CA LEU A 81 14.92 4.83 -1.87
C LEU A 81 16.11 4.95 -0.92
N ASP A 82 16.57 6.18 -0.77
CA ASP A 82 17.58 6.59 0.21
C ASP A 82 16.95 6.67 1.62
N ASP A 83 15.72 7.18 1.72
CA ASP A 83 14.99 7.36 2.97
C ASP A 83 13.59 6.71 2.96
N ARG A 84 13.07 6.42 4.15
CA ARG A 84 11.70 5.94 4.35
C ARG A 84 10.69 7.06 4.18
N ARG A 85 9.63 6.81 3.41
CA ARG A 85 8.49 7.74 3.31
C ARG A 85 7.64 7.73 4.58
N PHE A 86 7.51 6.58 5.24
CA PHE A 86 6.65 6.44 6.42
C PHE A 86 7.38 5.69 7.55
N PRO A 87 8.51 6.21 8.07
CA PRO A 87 9.40 5.48 8.97
C PRO A 87 8.72 4.99 10.27
N ASP A 88 7.78 5.75 10.81
CA ASP A 88 7.14 5.45 12.10
C ASP A 88 5.89 4.55 11.97
N TRP A 89 5.49 4.20 10.75
CA TRP A 89 4.23 3.52 10.50
C TRP A 89 4.49 2.03 10.27
N GLY A 90 4.54 1.21 11.32
CA GLY A 90 4.76 -0.24 11.14
C GLY A 90 3.71 -0.90 10.22
N MET A 91 2.46 -0.45 10.31
CA MET A 91 1.43 -0.56 9.27
C MET A 91 0.23 0.29 9.68
N LYS A 92 0.20 1.58 9.35
CA LYS A 92 -0.89 2.47 9.78
C LYS A 92 -2.15 2.19 8.96
N SER A 93 -3.26 1.83 9.60
CA SER A 93 -4.57 1.88 8.93
C SER A 93 -4.96 3.33 8.75
N ILE A 94 -5.16 3.73 7.51
CA ILE A 94 -5.64 5.05 7.15
C ILE A 94 -7.13 4.91 6.88
N ALA A 95 -7.94 5.41 7.82
CA ALA A 95 -9.36 5.62 7.58
C ALA A 95 -9.56 6.86 6.72
N GLU A 96 -10.68 6.90 5.99
CA GLU A 96 -11.12 8.03 5.15
C GLU A 96 -11.05 9.40 5.86
N VAL A 97 -11.10 9.42 7.19
CA VAL A 97 -11.05 10.64 8.02
C VAL A 97 -9.66 11.31 8.03
N MET A 98 -8.55 10.56 7.87
CA MET A 98 -7.21 11.18 7.83
C MET A 98 -6.88 11.80 6.47
N PHE A 99 -7.58 11.40 5.41
CA PHE A 99 -7.41 11.93 4.06
C PHE A 99 -8.81 12.23 3.51
N ASN A 100 -9.37 13.37 3.91
CA ASN A 100 -10.67 13.88 3.46
C ASN A 100 -10.93 13.56 1.99
N ASN A 101 -11.72 12.51 1.70
CA ASN A 101 -12.02 12.06 0.34
C ASN A 101 -10.79 11.93 -0.58
N SER A 102 -9.75 11.22 -0.15
CA SER A 102 -8.50 11.24 -0.90
C SER A 102 -8.68 10.87 -2.37
N VAL A 103 -8.54 11.90 -3.20
CA VAL A 103 -8.57 11.79 -4.65
C VAL A 103 -7.40 10.95 -5.11
N VAL A 104 -6.26 11.00 -4.40
CA VAL A 104 -5.04 10.29 -4.77
C VAL A 104 -5.23 8.78 -4.66
N GLU A 105 -5.50 8.20 -3.48
CA GLU A 105 -5.63 6.74 -3.37
C GLU A 105 -6.79 6.19 -4.20
N THR A 106 -7.91 6.92 -4.29
CA THR A 106 -9.04 6.53 -5.16
C THR A 106 -8.61 6.52 -6.63
N THR A 107 -7.82 7.50 -7.07
CA THR A 107 -7.29 7.56 -8.43
C THR A 107 -6.29 6.43 -8.67
N ILE A 108 -5.38 6.16 -7.73
CA ILE A 108 -4.41 5.07 -7.83
C ILE A 108 -5.14 3.73 -7.95
N ILE A 109 -6.12 3.45 -7.10
CA ILE A 109 -6.93 2.23 -7.18
C ILE A 109 -7.57 2.10 -8.56
N LYS A 110 -8.30 3.13 -9.01
CA LYS A 110 -8.97 3.12 -10.32
C LYS A 110 -7.99 2.92 -11.47
N THR A 111 -6.88 3.67 -11.48
CA THR A 111 -5.86 3.58 -12.53
C THR A 111 -5.23 2.19 -12.57
N LEU A 112 -4.80 1.64 -11.44
CA LEU A 112 -4.16 0.32 -11.41
C LEU A 112 -5.15 -0.81 -11.75
N THR A 113 -6.42 -0.69 -11.33
CA THR A 113 -7.47 -1.64 -11.72
C THR A 113 -7.69 -1.61 -13.23
N LEU A 114 -7.86 -0.42 -13.83
CA LEU A 114 -8.03 -0.28 -15.29
C LEU A 114 -6.85 -0.85 -16.07
N PHE A 115 -5.62 -0.60 -15.61
CA PHE A 115 -4.43 -1.17 -16.23
C PHE A 115 -4.43 -2.70 -16.16
N LYS A 116 -4.81 -3.26 -15.00
CA LYS A 116 -4.90 -4.72 -14.85
C LYS A 116 -5.96 -5.34 -15.77
N GLU A 117 -7.15 -4.76 -15.81
CA GLU A 117 -8.28 -5.27 -16.63
C GLU A 117 -7.96 -5.25 -18.12
N ASN A 118 -7.21 -4.25 -18.58
CA ASN A 118 -6.81 -4.09 -19.97
C ASN A 118 -5.45 -4.75 -20.30
N ASN A 119 -4.89 -5.54 -19.38
CA ASN A 119 -3.56 -6.15 -19.50
C ASN A 119 -2.44 -5.14 -19.89
N LEU A 120 -2.56 -3.90 -19.40
CA LEU A 120 -1.61 -2.84 -19.63
C LEU A 120 -0.53 -2.84 -18.55
N THR A 121 0.67 -2.42 -18.95
CA THR A 121 1.80 -2.21 -18.04
C THR A 121 2.08 -0.71 -17.90
N LEU A 122 2.30 -0.25 -16.68
CA LEU A 122 2.82 1.11 -16.46
C LEU A 122 4.24 1.23 -16.99
N SER A 123 4.52 2.32 -17.71
CA SER A 123 5.89 2.70 -18.09
C SER A 123 6.72 3.04 -16.85
N ALA A 124 8.05 3.03 -17.00
CA ALA A 124 8.95 3.45 -15.92
C ALA A 124 8.67 4.90 -15.46
N SER A 125 8.36 5.81 -16.38
CA SER A 125 8.03 7.20 -16.05
C SER A 125 6.73 7.32 -15.26
N SER A 126 5.68 6.58 -15.63
CA SER A 126 4.40 6.58 -14.89
C SER A 126 4.55 5.98 -13.49
N LYS A 127 5.36 4.93 -13.33
CA LYS A 127 5.68 4.39 -12.00
C LYS A 127 6.39 5.44 -11.14
N SER A 128 7.40 6.11 -11.69
CA SER A 128 8.13 7.17 -10.97
C SER A 128 7.20 8.34 -10.58
N GLN A 129 6.27 8.73 -11.44
CA GLN A 129 5.27 9.76 -11.11
C GLN A 129 4.35 9.34 -9.96
N LEU A 130 3.90 8.07 -9.93
CA LEU A 130 3.10 7.55 -8.83
C LEU A 130 3.88 7.58 -7.51
N PHE A 131 5.16 7.21 -7.52
CA PHE A 131 6.00 7.26 -6.33
C PHE A 131 6.28 8.71 -5.87
N ARG A 132 6.36 9.69 -6.77
CA ARG A 132 6.42 11.12 -6.39
C ARG A 132 5.18 11.60 -5.65
N LEU A 133 3.99 11.12 -6.02
CA LEU A 133 2.78 11.41 -5.24
C LEU A 133 2.90 10.85 -3.81
N MET A 134 3.54 9.69 -3.64
CA MET A 134 3.80 9.13 -2.32
C MET A 134 4.78 9.99 -1.50
N ASP A 135 5.78 10.59 -2.14
CA ASP A 135 6.68 11.56 -1.50
C ASP A 135 5.89 12.76 -0.97
N GLU A 136 5.03 13.36 -1.80
CA GLU A 136 4.19 14.50 -1.42
C GLU A 136 3.21 14.15 -0.28
N LEU A 137 2.57 12.99 -0.35
CA LEU A 137 1.70 12.50 0.72
C LEU A 137 2.47 12.34 2.03
N SER A 138 3.68 11.77 1.98
CA SER A 138 4.49 11.56 3.19
C SER A 138 4.81 12.86 3.93
N VAL A 139 5.10 13.93 3.19
CA VAL A 139 5.34 15.26 3.77
C VAL A 139 4.07 15.81 4.40
N SER A 140 2.93 15.68 3.72
CA SER A 140 1.66 16.25 4.21
C SER A 140 1.12 15.66 5.51
N VAL A 141 1.46 14.40 5.80
CA VAL A 141 0.94 13.66 6.97
C VAL A 141 1.90 13.65 8.16
N GLN A 142 3.10 14.20 7.98
CA GLN A 142 4.12 14.37 9.01
C GLN A 142 4.16 15.82 9.56
N ALA A 143 3.49 16.77 8.89
CA ALA A 143 3.32 18.16 9.32
C ALA A 143 2.11 18.33 10.24
#